data_AF-A0A1A8QJG8-F1
#
_entry.id   AF-A0A1A8QJG8-F1
#
_cell.length_a   1.000
_cell.length_b   1.000
_cell.length_c   1.000
_cell.angle_alpha   90.00
_cell.angle_beta   90.00
_cell.angle_gamma   90.00
#
_symmetry.space_group_name_H-M   'P 1'
#
loop_
_entity.id
_entity.type
_entity.pdbx_description
1 polymer ?
#
loop_
_entity_poly.entity_id
_entity_poly.type
_entity_poly.pdbx_seq_one_letter_code
_entity_poly.pdbx_strand_id
1 'polypeptide(L)'
;ELDLSSNALTYLRTDVFPPSLETLHLSNNFLVSPDPNCFRSLRYLSLSANRFYCDCTLWDFLEWLNSSNVILGSPVQEYKCEFPAAVHNLPL
;
A
#
# COMPACT_ATOMS: atom_id res chain seq x y z
N GLU A 1 3.73 -16.68 2.46
CA GLU A 1 4.47 -15.40 2.47
C GLU A 1 5.01 -15.13 1.07
N LEU A 2 5.10 -13.86 0.68
CA LEU A 2 5.66 -13.41 -0.59
C LEU A 2 6.37 -12.08 -0.37
N ASP A 3 7.64 -12.01 -0.78
CA ASP A 3 8.43 -10.78 -0.75
C ASP A 3 8.62 -10.24 -2.17
N LEU A 4 8.08 -9.04 -2.40
CA LEU A 4 8.23 -8.26 -3.63
C LEU A 4 8.84 -6.89 -3.33
N SER A 5 9.49 -6.73 -2.18
CA SER A 5 10.14 -5.48 -1.81
C SER A 5 11.27 -5.13 -2.78
N SER A 6 11.58 -3.84 -2.90
CA SER A 6 12.68 -3.32 -3.74
C SER A 6 12.55 -3.70 -5.22
N ASN A 7 11.33 -3.63 -5.75
CA ASN A 7 11.03 -3.82 -7.17
C ASN A 7 10.53 -2.51 -7.79
N ALA A 8 10.08 -2.59 -9.05
CA ALA A 8 9.55 -1.46 -9.80
C ALA A 8 8.04 -1.55 -10.04
N LEU A 9 7.29 -2.17 -9.10
CA LEU A 9 5.85 -2.35 -9.25
C LEU A 9 5.14 -0.99 -9.15
N THR A 10 4.32 -0.69 -10.16
CA THR A 10 3.54 0.56 -10.23
C THR A 10 2.06 0.35 -9.96
N TYR A 11 1.55 -0.85 -10.24
CA TYR A 11 0.17 -1.24 -9.99
C TYR A 11 0.08 -2.70 -9.56
N LEU A 12 -1.00 -3.03 -8.86
CA LEU A 12 -1.38 -4.40 -8.51
C LEU A 12 -2.75 -4.65 -9.12
N ARG A 13 -2.90 -5.78 -9.82
CA ARG A 13 -4.21 -6.21 -10.29
C ARG A 13 -4.97 -6.81 -9.10
N THR A 14 -6.26 -6.50 -9.00
CA THR A 14 -7.16 -7.22 -8.10
C THR A 14 -7.07 -8.73 -8.34
N ASP A 15 -7.09 -9.50 -7.26
CA ASP A 15 -7.00 -10.97 -7.27
C ASP A 15 -5.68 -11.58 -7.76
N VAL A 16 -4.59 -10.79 -7.85
CA VAL A 16 -3.27 -11.32 -8.24
C VAL A 16 -2.66 -12.25 -7.18
N PHE A 17 -3.03 -12.06 -5.91
CA PHE A 17 -2.49 -12.84 -4.80
C PHE A 17 -3.43 -14.00 -4.44
N PRO A 18 -2.88 -15.20 -4.16
CA PRO A 18 -3.72 -16.34 -3.77
C PRO A 18 -4.35 -16.09 -2.39
N PRO A 19 -5.56 -16.63 -2.13
CA PRO A 19 -6.26 -16.44 -0.85
C PRO A 19 -5.50 -16.98 0.38
N SER A 20 -4.56 -17.90 0.17
CA SER A 20 -3.71 -18.47 1.21
C SER A 20 -2.52 -17.57 1.59
N LEU A 21 -2.32 -16.44 0.91
CA LEU A 21 -1.24 -15.53 1.23
C LEU A 21 -1.60 -14.70 2.47
N GLU A 22 -0.80 -14.83 3.53
CA GLU A 22 -0.98 -14.11 4.79
C GLU A 22 0.02 -12.95 4.99
N THR A 23 1.20 -13.00 4.37
CA THR A 23 2.27 -12.02 4.55
C THR A 23 2.75 -11.55 3.19
N LEU A 24 2.75 -10.24 2.98
CA LEU A 24 3.17 -9.61 1.73
C LEU A 24 4.10 -8.42 2.03
N HIS A 25 5.28 -8.43 1.42
CA HIS A 25 6.21 -7.30 1.47
C HIS A 25 6.22 -6.56 0.14
N LEU A 26 5.88 -5.26 0.17
CA LEU A 26 5.81 -4.38 -1.00
C LEU A 26 6.59 -3.07 -0.80
N SER A 27 7.41 -3.00 0.24
CA SER A 27 8.24 -1.82 0.51
C SER A 27 9.20 -1.51 -0.64
N ASN A 28 9.58 -0.24 -0.80
CA ASN A 28 10.49 0.22 -1.87
C ASN A 28 10.00 -0.14 -3.29
N ASN A 29 8.74 0.16 -3.60
CA ASN A 29 8.17 0.04 -4.94
C ASN A 29 7.65 1.40 -5.42
N PHE A 30 6.93 1.43 -6.53
CA PHE A 30 6.37 2.65 -7.13
C PHE A 30 4.85 2.63 -7.12
N LEU A 31 4.23 1.95 -6.14
CA LEU A 31 2.78 1.89 -6.04
C LEU A 31 2.20 3.27 -5.75
N VAL A 32 1.11 3.56 -6.45
CA VAL A 32 0.54 4.89 -6.53
C VAL A 32 -0.79 4.98 -5.78
N SER A 33 -1.71 4.07 -6.10
CA SER A 33 -3.03 3.93 -5.46
C SER A 33 -3.43 2.46 -5.44
N PRO A 34 -2.87 1.65 -4.51
CA PRO A 34 -3.17 0.23 -4.46
C PRO A 34 -4.62 -0.02 -4.02
N ASP A 35 -5.34 -0.88 -4.75
CA ASP A 35 -6.70 -1.28 -4.38
C ASP A 35 -6.65 -2.17 -3.12
N PRO A 36 -7.33 -1.78 -2.01
CA PRO A 36 -7.33 -2.55 -0.77
C PRO A 36 -7.93 -3.95 -0.90
N ASN A 37 -8.70 -4.24 -1.95
CA ASN A 37 -9.19 -5.58 -2.25
C ASN A 37 -8.06 -6.59 -2.45
N CYS A 38 -6.88 -6.14 -2.91
CA CYS A 38 -5.70 -6.98 -3.05
C CYS A 38 -5.19 -7.52 -1.71
N PHE A 39 -5.57 -6.92 -0.58
CA PHE A 39 -5.01 -7.18 0.74
C PHE A 39 -5.95 -7.90 1.70
N ARG A 40 -7.14 -8.32 1.23
CA ARG A 40 -8.21 -8.88 2.09
C ARG A 40 -7.82 -10.13 2.88
N SER A 41 -6.94 -10.99 2.33
CA SER A 41 -6.50 -12.22 2.99
C SER A 41 -5.26 -12.03 3.87
N LEU A 42 -4.62 -10.86 3.81
CA LEU A 42 -3.35 -10.63 4.49
C LEU A 42 -3.57 -10.46 6.00
N ARG A 43 -2.54 -10.86 6.75
CA ARG A 43 -2.35 -10.55 8.16
C ARG A 43 -1.24 -9.53 8.36
N TYR A 44 -0.25 -9.52 7.47
CA TYR A 44 0.87 -8.58 7.49
C TYR A 44 1.09 -7.98 6.11
N LEU A 45 1.33 -6.66 6.08
CA LEU A 45 1.63 -5.91 4.87
C LEU A 45 2.70 -4.84 5.12
N SER A 46 3.78 -4.83 4.33
CA SER A 46 4.73 -3.71 4.33
C SER A 46 4.59 -2.88 3.05
N LEU A 47 4.44 -1.56 3.21
CA LEU A 47 4.21 -0.62 2.10
C LEU A 47 5.14 0.60 2.14
N SER A 48 6.10 0.62 3.06
CA SER A 48 7.00 1.76 3.24
C SER A 48 7.75 2.13 1.96
N ALA A 49 8.01 3.42 1.76
CA ALA A 49 8.72 3.94 0.59
C ALA A 49 8.10 3.53 -0.77
N ASN A 50 6.77 3.58 -0.86
CA ASN A 50 6.04 3.62 -2.13
C ASN A 50 5.79 5.07 -2.57
N ARG A 51 5.33 5.25 -3.82
CA ARG A 51 5.16 6.57 -4.46
C ARG A 51 3.68 6.95 -4.55
N PHE A 52 3.02 7.01 -3.40
CA PHE A 52 1.58 7.25 -3.34
C PHE A 52 1.21 8.59 -4.00
N TYR A 53 0.18 8.56 -4.84
CA TYR A 53 -0.39 9.77 -5.44
C TYR A 53 -1.68 10.09 -4.70
N CYS A 54 -1.64 11.18 -3.95
CA CYS A 54 -2.71 11.63 -3.09
C CYS A 54 -3.71 12.47 -3.88
N ASP A 55 -4.59 11.78 -4.57
CA ASP A 55 -5.81 12.33 -5.17
C ASP A 55 -7.05 11.54 -4.73
N CYS A 56 -8.18 11.81 -5.38
CA CYS A 56 -9.45 11.14 -5.09
C CYS A 56 -9.41 9.61 -5.30
N THR A 57 -8.47 9.08 -6.09
CA THR A 57 -8.37 7.64 -6.36
C THR A 57 -7.77 6.85 -5.21
N LEU A 58 -7.07 7.53 -4.29
CA LEU A 58 -6.47 6.92 -3.11
C LEU A 58 -7.48 6.72 -1.97
N TRP A 59 -8.69 7.30 -2.08
CA TRP A 59 -9.66 7.37 -0.98
C TRP A 59 -9.98 6.01 -0.34
N ASP A 60 -10.31 5.01 -1.15
CA ASP A 60 -10.64 3.67 -0.65
C ASP A 60 -9.47 3.03 0.12
N PHE A 61 -8.23 3.30 -0.32
CA PHE A 61 -7.04 2.83 0.36
C PHE A 61 -6.83 3.55 1.71
N LEU A 62 -7.15 4.84 1.81
CA LEU A 62 -7.12 5.59 3.07
C LEU A 62 -8.17 5.09 4.07
N GLU A 63 -9.39 4.85 3.61
CA GLU A 63 -10.44 4.25 4.45
C GLU A 63 -10.04 2.87 4.95
N TRP A 64 -9.42 2.07 4.07
CA TRP A 64 -8.89 0.76 4.44
C TRP A 64 -7.76 0.87 5.46
N LEU A 65 -6.77 1.75 5.27
CA LEU A 65 -5.68 1.96 6.23
C LEU A 65 -6.18 2.30 7.63
N ASN A 66 -7.29 3.04 7.72
CA ASN A 66 -7.84 3.51 8.99
C ASN A 66 -8.73 2.47 9.70
N SER A 67 -9.21 1.46 8.99
CA SER A 67 -10.19 0.48 9.52
C SER A 67 -9.73 -0.99 9.45
N SER A 68 -8.64 -1.27 8.74
CA SER A 68 -8.10 -2.61 8.55
C SER A 68 -7.48 -3.18 9.82
N ASN A 69 -7.63 -4.49 9.99
CA ASN A 69 -6.95 -5.26 11.05
C ASN A 69 -5.61 -5.85 10.59
N VAL A 70 -5.16 -5.53 9.37
CA VAL A 70 -3.87 -5.99 8.86
C VAL A 70 -2.74 -5.29 9.61
N ILE A 71 -1.76 -6.07 10.08
CA ILE A 71 -0.57 -5.55 10.74
C ILE A 71 0.32 -4.88 9.68
N LEU A 72 0.52 -3.58 9.82
CA LEU A 72 1.36 -2.80 8.92
C LEU A 72 2.82 -2.84 9.39
N GLY A 73 3.74 -3.00 8.42
CA GLY A 73 5.19 -3.04 8.69
C GLY A 73 5.79 -1.72 9.16
N SER A 74 5.08 -0.61 8.95
CA SER A 74 5.42 0.73 9.43
C SER A 74 4.17 1.41 10.02
N PRO A 75 4.32 2.34 10.99
CA PRO A 75 3.25 3.20 11.44
C PRO A 75 2.56 3.94 10.29
N VAL A 76 1.24 4.13 10.37
CA VAL A 76 0.45 4.77 9.31
C VAL A 76 0.97 6.18 8.98
N GLN A 77 1.47 6.90 9.99
CA GLN A 77 1.99 8.26 9.87
C GLN A 77 3.29 8.36 9.04
N GLU A 78 3.95 7.23 8.79
CA GLU A 78 5.16 7.18 7.96
C GLU A 78 4.84 7.05 6.45
N TYR A 79 3.62 6.67 6.09
CA TYR A 79 3.20 6.70 4.69
C TYR A 79 2.93 8.14 4.29
N LYS A 80 3.53 8.58 3.18
CA LYS A 80 3.48 9.95 2.71
C LYS A 80 3.11 10.02 1.24
N CYS A 81 2.52 11.14 0.86
CA CYS A 81 2.28 11.49 -0.53
C CYS A 81 3.61 11.77 -1.24
N GLU A 82 3.86 11.07 -2.34
CA GLU A 82 4.92 11.43 -3.28
C GLU A 82 4.41 12.52 -4.25
N PHE A 83 3.15 12.41 -4.66
CA PHE A 83 2.51 13.32 -5.61
C PHE A 83 1.08 13.64 -5.18
N PRO A 84 0.46 14.72 -5.71
CA PRO A 84 1.08 15.81 -6.46
C PRO A 84 1.98 16.69 -5.57
N ALA A 85 2.78 17.57 -6.20
CA ALA A 85 3.75 18.42 -5.49
C ALA A 85 3.16 19.27 -4.36
N ALA A 86 1.89 19.68 -4.48
CA ALA A 86 1.20 20.49 -3.47
C ALA A 86 1.05 19.79 -2.12
N VAL A 87 1.07 18.45 -2.10
CA VAL A 87 0.93 17.62 -0.89
C VAL A 87 2.14 16.72 -0.66
N HIS A 88 3.24 16.94 -1.38
CA HIS A 88 4.45 16.13 -1.27
C HIS A 88 4.97 16.10 0.18
N ASN A 89 5.38 14.90 0.64
CA ASN A 89 5.83 14.59 2.01
C ASN A 89 4.79 14.79 3.14
N LEU A 90 3.53 15.12 2.82
CA LEU A 90 2.46 15.08 3.81
C LEU A 90 2.05 13.62 4.08
N PRO A 91 1.63 13.28 5.31
CA PRO A 91 1.05 11.97 5.61
C PRO A 91 -0.15 11.66 4.71
N LEU A 92 -0.34 10.36 4.43
CA LEU A 92 -1.54 9.85 3.75
C LEU A 92 -2.83 10.16 4.53
#